data_AF-A0A372LFW6-F1
#
_entry.id   AF-A0A372LFW6-F1
#
_cell.length_a   1.000
_cell.length_b   1.000
_cell.length_c   1.000
_cell.angle_alpha   90.00
_cell.angle_beta   90.00
_cell.angle_gamma   90.00
#
_symmetry.space_group_name_H-M   'P 1'
#
loop_
_entity.id
_entity.type
_entity.pdbx_description
1 polymer ?
#
loop_
_entity_poly.entity_id
_entity_poly.type
_entity_poly.pdbx_seq_one_letter_code
_entity_poly.pdbx_strand_id
1 'polypeptide(L)'
;MVQLSGHNLTLEEIRRIGYEGEKVSLHADSLRKVEESRAAVEKIVLEKHTVYGINTGFGKFSDVIIDEEDVNLLQHNLIRSHACGVGGPFPVIVSRVMLLLRLNALLKGFSGVRPSIVEMLVTLLNSRIHPVIPQQGSLGASGDLAPLSHLALVLTGEGKVHFKGKVWDTKDVFKQRGITPIGLKAKEGLALINGTQAMTAMGAVNWLEASELAYQSEWIAAMTMEGLEGIIDAFHPAIHEARGYPQQIEVANRVRNILSGSKLVTRQGEKRVQDAYSLRCIPQVHGASWQALDYVKEKLEIEINAATDNPLIFHGGATVVSGGNFHGQPIAIAMDFLKIAAAEFASISERRIERLVNPQLSDLPPFLSSQPGLQSGAMIMQYCAASLVSENKTLAHPASVDSIPSSANQEDHVSMGTIASRHAHAIIQNVRRVLAIECICAMEAVRYRGVDKMSPQTRAFYDKARKAVPQITADRVFSEDIERMADFLIKSVKKSK
;
A
#
# COMPACT_ATOMS: atom_id res chain seq x y z
N MET A 1 -7.97 15.77 -14.25
CA MET A 1 -8.84 15.75 -13.06
C MET A 1 -9.61 14.44 -13.13
N VAL A 2 -9.60 13.64 -12.07
CA VAL A 2 -10.32 12.35 -12.04
C VAL A 2 -11.76 12.59 -11.59
N GLN A 3 -12.74 12.12 -12.37
CA GLN A 3 -14.15 12.24 -12.01
C GLN A 3 -14.62 10.96 -11.30
N LEU A 4 -15.09 11.10 -10.07
CA LEU A 4 -15.50 9.97 -9.23
C LEU A 4 -16.98 9.65 -9.41
N SER A 5 -17.27 8.39 -9.69
CA SER A 5 -18.63 7.86 -9.85
C SER A 5 -19.05 6.85 -8.79
N GLY A 6 -18.12 6.36 -7.95
CA GLY A 6 -18.35 5.27 -6.99
C GLY A 6 -18.18 3.86 -7.57
N HIS A 7 -17.77 3.70 -8.83
CA HIS A 7 -17.73 2.39 -9.50
C HIS A 7 -16.45 2.06 -10.26
N ASN A 8 -15.77 3.06 -10.81
CA ASN A 8 -14.71 2.83 -11.81
C ASN A 8 -13.35 3.38 -11.37
N LEU A 9 -13.14 3.58 -10.07
CA LEU A 9 -11.84 4.03 -9.58
C LEU A 9 -10.82 2.92 -9.81
N THR A 10 -9.69 3.26 -10.41
CA THR A 10 -8.58 2.32 -10.66
C THR A 10 -7.41 2.57 -9.72
N LEU A 11 -6.54 1.56 -9.53
CA LEU A 11 -5.29 1.73 -8.77
C LEU A 11 -4.36 2.78 -9.40
N GLU A 12 -4.41 2.93 -10.73
CA GLU A 12 -3.65 3.95 -11.45
C GLU A 12 -4.17 5.37 -11.17
N GLU A 13 -5.50 5.56 -11.09
CA GLU A 13 -6.06 6.83 -10.64
C GLU A 13 -5.74 7.12 -9.17
N ILE A 14 -5.72 6.09 -8.31
CA ILE A 14 -5.24 6.23 -6.92
C ILE A 14 -3.77 6.70 -6.90
N ARG A 15 -2.91 6.16 -7.78
CA ARG A 15 -1.51 6.59 -7.94
C ARG A 15 -1.43 8.07 -8.32
N ARG A 16 -2.17 8.49 -9.36
CA ARG A 16 -2.22 9.89 -9.84
C ARG A 16 -2.76 10.85 -8.77
N ILE A 17 -3.86 10.50 -8.10
CA ILE A 17 -4.44 11.34 -7.05
C ILE A 17 -3.51 11.39 -5.85
N GLY A 18 -2.99 10.25 -5.42
CA GLY A 18 -2.17 10.07 -4.23
C GLY A 18 -0.78 10.70 -4.35
N TYR A 19 0.00 10.29 -5.34
CA TYR A 19 1.41 10.68 -5.51
C TYR A 19 1.59 11.93 -6.36
N GLU A 20 0.83 12.09 -7.45
CA GLU A 20 0.97 13.24 -8.36
C GLU A 20 0.10 14.43 -7.92
N GLY A 21 -0.82 14.19 -6.97
CA GLY A 21 -1.67 15.21 -6.39
C GLY A 21 -2.73 15.72 -7.35
N GLU A 22 -3.17 14.86 -8.28
CA GLU A 22 -4.28 15.14 -9.18
C GLU A 22 -5.57 15.42 -8.39
N LYS A 23 -6.35 16.39 -8.87
CA LYS A 23 -7.63 16.78 -8.27
C LYS A 23 -8.75 15.84 -8.68
N VAL A 24 -9.76 15.76 -7.81
CA VAL A 24 -10.98 14.98 -8.03
C VAL A 24 -12.20 15.88 -8.22
N SER A 25 -13.19 15.39 -8.96
CA SER A 25 -14.53 15.98 -9.09
C SER A 25 -15.62 14.91 -8.94
N LEU A 26 -16.86 15.35 -8.72
CA LEU A 26 -18.02 14.46 -8.57
C LEU A 26 -18.70 14.23 -9.93
N HIS A 27 -19.12 13.01 -10.20
CA HIS A 27 -20.05 12.74 -11.30
C HIS A 27 -21.47 13.17 -10.91
N ALA A 28 -22.15 13.92 -11.78
CA ALA A 28 -23.48 14.48 -11.49
C ALA A 28 -24.50 13.38 -11.14
N ASP A 29 -24.49 12.26 -11.85
CA ASP A 29 -25.39 11.13 -11.59
C ASP A 29 -25.17 10.49 -10.21
N SER A 30 -23.92 10.41 -9.76
CA SER A 30 -23.59 9.87 -8.44
C SER A 30 -24.02 10.82 -7.33
N LEU A 31 -23.92 12.14 -7.56
CA LEU A 31 -24.44 13.14 -6.63
C LEU A 31 -25.97 13.04 -6.50
N ARG A 32 -26.70 12.85 -7.61
CA ARG A 32 -28.15 12.60 -7.58
C ARG A 32 -28.51 11.35 -6.77
N LYS A 33 -27.76 10.26 -6.93
CA LYS A 33 -27.96 9.05 -6.10
C LYS A 33 -27.74 9.30 -4.61
N VAL A 34 -26.77 10.14 -4.25
CA VAL A 34 -26.54 10.55 -2.86
C VAL A 34 -27.73 11.35 -2.33
N GLU A 35 -28.26 12.29 -3.11
CA GLU A 35 -29.46 13.07 -2.77
C GLU A 35 -30.69 12.18 -2.57
N GLU A 36 -30.94 11.24 -3.49
CA GLU A 36 -32.04 10.27 -3.41
C GLU A 36 -31.92 9.38 -2.16
N SER A 37 -30.71 8.87 -1.89
CA SER A 37 -30.41 8.09 -0.68
C SER A 37 -30.66 8.88 0.59
N ARG A 38 -30.34 10.18 0.58
CA ARG A 38 -30.56 11.06 1.73
C ARG A 38 -32.06 11.34 1.96
N ALA A 39 -32.80 11.63 0.89
CA ALA A 39 -34.24 11.84 0.97
C ALA A 39 -34.96 10.61 1.54
N ALA A 40 -34.48 9.41 1.21
CA ALA A 40 -34.97 8.16 1.78
C ALA A 40 -34.78 8.07 3.30
N VAL A 41 -33.61 8.45 3.83
CA VAL A 41 -33.36 8.51 5.28
C VAL A 41 -34.31 9.48 5.96
N GLU A 42 -34.50 10.67 5.37
CA GLU A 42 -35.35 11.71 5.95
C GLU A 42 -36.81 11.26 6.01
N LYS A 43 -37.29 10.57 4.97
CA LYS A 43 -38.63 9.97 4.96
C LYS A 43 -38.78 8.91 6.07
N ILE A 44 -37.81 8.01 6.23
CA ILE A 44 -37.84 6.97 7.28
C ILE A 44 -37.91 7.58 8.68
N VAL A 45 -37.14 8.64 8.92
CA VAL A 45 -37.15 9.36 10.20
C VAL A 45 -38.51 10.02 10.45
N LEU A 46 -39.07 10.69 9.44
CA LEU A 46 -40.40 11.32 9.51
C LEU A 46 -41.51 10.29 9.78
N GLU A 47 -41.43 9.12 9.16
CA GLU A 47 -42.41 8.02 9.31
C GLU A 47 -42.21 7.19 10.59
N LYS A 48 -41.19 7.52 11.41
CA LYS A 48 -40.86 6.85 12.69
C LYS A 48 -40.63 5.34 12.57
N HIS A 49 -40.12 4.88 11.43
CA HIS A 49 -39.70 3.49 11.27
C HIS A 49 -38.40 3.23 12.03
N THR A 50 -38.36 2.16 12.84
CA THR A 50 -37.14 1.77 13.58
C THR A 50 -36.11 1.13 12.65
N VAL A 51 -34.95 1.78 12.49
CA VAL A 51 -33.88 1.34 11.59
C VAL A 51 -32.51 1.53 12.26
N TYR A 52 -31.69 0.46 12.23
CA TYR A 52 -30.35 0.43 12.82
C TYR A 52 -29.48 1.63 12.43
N GLY A 53 -28.95 2.34 13.42
CA GLY A 53 -28.05 3.48 13.22
C GLY A 53 -28.70 4.73 12.63
N ILE A 54 -30.03 4.72 12.41
CA ILE A 54 -30.82 5.91 12.05
C ILE A 54 -31.50 6.47 13.31
N ASN A 55 -32.28 5.66 14.02
CA ASN A 55 -32.97 6.03 15.27
C ASN A 55 -32.77 5.02 16.41
N THR A 56 -31.77 4.14 16.29
CA THR A 56 -31.33 3.25 17.38
C THR A 56 -29.85 3.45 17.71
N GLY A 57 -29.39 2.88 18.84
CA GLY A 57 -27.97 2.83 19.21
C GLY A 57 -27.12 1.89 18.33
N PHE A 58 -25.84 1.73 18.69
CA PHE A 58 -24.85 0.98 17.90
C PHE A 58 -24.25 -0.20 18.68
N GLY A 59 -23.77 -1.22 17.97
CA GLY A 59 -23.17 -2.42 18.59
C GLY A 59 -24.16 -3.09 19.55
N LYS A 60 -23.77 -3.26 20.82
CA LYS A 60 -24.63 -3.85 21.85
C LYS A 60 -25.92 -3.04 22.14
N PHE A 61 -25.95 -1.76 21.77
CA PHE A 61 -27.10 -0.88 21.96
C PHE A 61 -28.02 -0.81 20.73
N SER A 62 -27.91 -1.75 19.78
CA SER A 62 -28.73 -1.77 18.55
C SER A 62 -30.24 -1.78 18.79
N ASP A 63 -30.67 -2.31 19.94
CA ASP A 63 -32.08 -2.47 20.33
C ASP A 63 -32.64 -1.27 21.14
N VAL A 64 -31.82 -0.25 21.39
CA VAL A 64 -32.22 0.95 22.15
C VAL A 64 -32.69 2.04 21.19
N ILE A 65 -33.95 2.45 21.30
CA ILE A 65 -34.53 3.57 20.54
C ILE A 65 -34.03 4.90 21.12
N ILE A 66 -33.72 5.86 20.26
CA ILE A 66 -33.18 7.17 20.62
C ILE A 66 -34.21 8.25 20.31
N ASP A 67 -34.40 9.18 21.24
CA ASP A 67 -35.31 10.30 21.07
C ASP A 67 -34.83 11.23 19.94
N GLU A 68 -35.77 11.81 19.20
CA GLU A 68 -35.50 12.59 17.98
C GLU A 68 -34.55 13.78 18.24
N GLU A 69 -34.65 14.38 19.43
CA GLU A 69 -33.82 15.51 19.88
C GLU A 69 -32.34 15.11 20.06
N ASP A 70 -32.09 13.85 20.42
CA ASP A 70 -30.76 13.32 20.73
C ASP A 70 -30.05 12.69 19.52
N VAL A 71 -30.77 12.42 18.42
CA VAL A 71 -30.22 11.72 17.24
C VAL A 71 -28.99 12.40 16.66
N ASN A 72 -28.95 13.74 16.64
CA ASN A 72 -27.78 14.47 16.13
C ASN A 72 -26.60 14.40 17.11
N LEU A 73 -26.86 14.55 18.41
CA LEU A 73 -25.84 14.44 19.45
C LEU A 73 -25.23 13.04 19.48
N LEU A 74 -26.04 12.01 19.28
CA LEU A 74 -25.61 10.62 19.16
C LEU A 74 -24.54 10.44 18.08
N GLN A 75 -24.69 11.06 16.90
CA GLN A 75 -23.69 10.94 15.83
C GLN A 75 -22.35 11.55 16.24
N HIS A 76 -22.36 12.71 16.90
CA HIS A 76 -21.14 13.33 17.40
C HIS A 76 -20.46 12.50 18.50
N ASN A 77 -21.26 11.97 19.43
CA ASN A 77 -20.76 11.09 20.50
C ASN A 77 -20.19 9.78 19.95
N LEU A 78 -20.80 9.23 18.89
CA LEU A 78 -20.28 8.07 18.19
C LEU A 78 -18.87 8.33 17.66
N ILE A 79 -18.68 9.40 16.87
CA ILE A 79 -17.36 9.74 16.31
C ILE A 79 -16.32 9.94 17.42
N ARG A 80 -16.65 10.69 18.47
CA ARG A 80 -15.69 10.98 19.56
C ARG A 80 -15.31 9.73 20.35
N SER A 81 -16.28 8.89 20.71
CA SER A 81 -16.02 7.65 21.46
C SER A 81 -15.24 6.62 20.64
N HIS A 82 -15.49 6.58 19.32
CA HIS A 82 -14.84 5.61 18.43
C HIS A 82 -13.47 6.09 17.93
N ALA A 83 -13.12 7.38 18.08
CA ALA A 83 -11.78 7.91 17.78
C ALA A 83 -10.72 7.48 18.82
N CYS A 84 -10.66 6.18 19.12
CA CYS A 84 -9.79 5.55 20.11
C CYS A 84 -8.53 4.91 19.50
N GLY A 85 -8.26 5.13 18.21
CA GLY A 85 -7.04 4.67 17.56
C GLY A 85 -5.78 5.27 18.19
N VAL A 86 -4.68 4.50 18.22
CA VAL A 86 -3.40 4.86 18.88
C VAL A 86 -2.17 4.55 18.01
N GLY A 87 -0.98 4.90 18.52
CA GLY A 87 0.31 4.69 17.87
C GLY A 87 0.68 5.78 16.87
N GLY A 88 1.76 5.55 16.12
CA GLY A 88 2.19 6.47 15.06
C GLY A 88 1.12 6.62 13.96
N PRO A 89 1.05 7.77 13.27
CA PRO A 89 0.05 7.99 12.23
C PRO A 89 0.29 7.11 11.01
N PHE A 90 -0.77 6.81 10.27
CA PHE A 90 -0.66 6.32 8.89
C PHE A 90 0.17 7.32 8.06
N PRO A 91 0.94 6.83 7.05
CA PRO A 91 1.59 7.72 6.09
C PRO A 91 0.60 8.70 5.47
N VAL A 92 1.03 9.93 5.21
CA VAL A 92 0.15 11.00 4.65
C VAL A 92 -0.54 10.55 3.36
N ILE A 93 0.16 9.79 2.52
CA ILE A 93 -0.39 9.19 1.30
C ILE A 93 -1.57 8.26 1.59
N VAL A 94 -1.48 7.43 2.64
CA VAL A 94 -2.55 6.52 3.05
C VAL A 94 -3.75 7.32 3.57
N SER A 95 -3.53 8.33 4.42
CA SER A 95 -4.61 9.23 4.89
C SER A 95 -5.32 9.92 3.72
N ARG A 96 -4.57 10.37 2.71
CA ARG A 96 -5.14 10.92 1.47
C ARG A 96 -5.98 9.89 0.70
N VAL A 97 -5.51 8.65 0.58
CA VAL A 97 -6.27 7.58 -0.09
C VAL A 97 -7.49 7.17 0.74
N MET A 98 -7.44 7.22 2.07
CA MET A 98 -8.61 6.98 2.93
C MET A 98 -9.74 7.98 2.66
N LEU A 99 -9.42 9.28 2.55
CA LEU A 99 -10.40 10.31 2.15
C LEU A 99 -11.00 10.00 0.77
N LEU A 100 -10.17 9.60 -0.19
CA LEU A 100 -10.60 9.24 -1.55
C LEU A 100 -11.54 8.03 -1.54
N LEU A 101 -11.19 6.96 -0.83
CA LEU A 101 -12.00 5.74 -0.80
C LEU A 101 -13.30 5.95 -0.03
N ARG A 102 -13.30 6.74 1.05
CA ARG A 102 -14.54 7.08 1.76
C ARG A 102 -15.47 7.90 0.88
N LEU A 103 -14.93 8.87 0.16
CA LEU A 103 -15.69 9.63 -0.83
C LEU A 103 -16.26 8.71 -1.92
N ASN A 104 -15.45 7.83 -2.51
CA ASN A 104 -15.88 6.93 -3.58
C ASN A 104 -17.00 5.98 -3.12
N ALA A 105 -16.88 5.42 -1.91
CA ALA A 105 -17.90 4.54 -1.33
C ALA A 105 -19.23 5.26 -1.10
N LEU A 106 -19.20 6.50 -0.58
CA LEU A 106 -20.41 7.30 -0.34
C LEU A 106 -21.12 7.70 -1.65
N LEU A 107 -20.36 7.96 -2.72
CA LEU A 107 -20.90 8.32 -4.04
C LEU A 107 -21.71 7.20 -4.72
N LYS A 108 -21.67 5.98 -4.18
CA LYS A 108 -22.54 4.89 -4.67
C LYS A 108 -24.01 5.15 -4.36
N GLY A 109 -24.33 6.00 -3.37
CA GLY A 109 -25.71 6.38 -3.04
C GLY A 109 -26.49 5.34 -2.23
N PHE A 110 -25.80 4.52 -1.42
CA PHE A 110 -26.45 3.53 -0.55
C PHE A 110 -26.36 3.88 0.95
N SER A 111 -25.68 4.98 1.28
CA SER A 111 -25.30 5.32 2.66
C SER A 111 -26.15 6.39 3.34
N GLY A 112 -27.00 7.12 2.62
CA GLY A 112 -27.91 8.11 3.21
C GLY A 112 -27.25 9.37 3.79
N VAL A 113 -26.05 9.73 3.33
CA VAL A 113 -25.34 10.96 3.72
C VAL A 113 -25.79 12.16 2.92
N ARG A 114 -25.69 13.37 3.47
CA ARG A 114 -25.97 14.60 2.70
C ARG A 114 -24.87 14.91 1.66
N PRO A 115 -25.22 15.57 0.54
CA PRO A 115 -24.25 16.10 -0.44
C PRO A 115 -23.10 16.90 0.17
N SER A 116 -23.38 17.73 1.18
CA SER A 116 -22.36 18.53 1.88
C SER A 116 -21.20 17.70 2.47
N ILE A 117 -21.43 16.43 2.82
CA ILE A 117 -20.36 15.53 3.31
C ILE A 117 -19.42 15.15 2.18
N VAL A 118 -19.96 14.73 1.02
CA VAL A 118 -19.12 14.35 -0.13
C VAL A 118 -18.37 15.56 -0.69
N GLU A 119 -19.00 16.74 -0.69
CA GLU A 119 -18.36 18.00 -1.08
C GLU A 119 -17.22 18.41 -0.11
N MET A 120 -17.40 18.20 1.20
CA MET A 120 -16.35 18.43 2.19
C MET A 120 -15.15 17.51 1.94
N LEU A 121 -15.39 16.22 1.67
CA LEU A 121 -14.32 15.27 1.36
C LEU A 121 -13.54 15.68 0.09
N VAL A 122 -14.24 16.12 -0.96
CA VAL A 122 -13.61 16.71 -2.16
C VAL A 122 -12.76 17.93 -1.80
N THR A 123 -13.28 18.80 -0.94
CA THR A 123 -12.59 20.02 -0.49
C THR A 123 -11.29 19.70 0.22
N LEU A 124 -11.31 18.75 1.17
CA LEU A 124 -10.13 18.30 1.90
C LEU A 124 -9.09 17.66 0.97
N LEU A 125 -9.53 16.76 0.08
CA LEU A 125 -8.67 16.11 -0.92
C LEU A 125 -8.01 17.14 -1.84
N ASN A 126 -8.79 18.03 -2.46
CA ASN A 126 -8.29 19.00 -3.44
C ASN A 126 -7.44 20.11 -2.79
N SER A 127 -7.70 20.44 -1.51
CA SER A 127 -6.92 21.39 -0.73
C SER A 127 -5.69 20.79 -0.06
N ARG A 128 -5.46 19.47 -0.20
CA ARG A 128 -4.37 18.72 0.42
C ARG A 128 -4.34 18.90 1.95
N ILE A 129 -5.51 18.79 2.57
CA ILE A 129 -5.71 18.76 4.01
C ILE A 129 -5.98 17.31 4.38
N HIS A 130 -5.04 16.63 5.02
CA HIS A 130 -5.13 15.19 5.28
C HIS A 130 -5.22 14.92 6.78
N PRO A 131 -6.23 14.19 7.27
CA PRO A 131 -6.33 13.84 8.69
C PRO A 131 -5.06 13.14 9.22
N VAL A 132 -4.66 13.45 10.45
CA VAL A 132 -3.65 12.67 11.18
C VAL A 132 -4.38 11.49 11.82
N ILE A 133 -4.20 10.30 11.26
CA ILE A 133 -4.95 9.10 11.67
C ILE A 133 -3.99 8.10 12.31
N PRO A 134 -4.14 7.76 13.60
CA PRO A 134 -3.37 6.70 14.23
C PRO A 134 -3.61 5.34 13.56
N GLN A 135 -2.55 4.55 13.41
CA GLN A 135 -2.62 3.30 12.62
C GLN A 135 -3.04 2.05 13.39
N GLN A 136 -3.16 2.10 14.73
CA GLN A 136 -3.49 0.95 15.56
C GLN A 136 -4.87 1.09 16.21
N GLY A 137 -5.59 -0.02 16.36
CA GLY A 137 -6.89 -0.07 17.07
C GLY A 137 -8.09 -0.56 16.25
N SER A 138 -7.96 -0.76 14.94
CA SER A 138 -9.01 -1.38 14.12
C SER A 138 -8.95 -2.91 14.17
N LEU A 139 -10.11 -3.55 14.33
CA LEU A 139 -10.30 -5.00 14.23
C LEU A 139 -10.65 -5.44 12.80
N GLY A 140 -11.03 -4.50 11.92
CA GLY A 140 -11.65 -4.83 10.64
C GLY A 140 -12.94 -5.66 10.80
N ALA A 141 -13.70 -5.38 11.86
CA ALA A 141 -14.93 -6.04 12.30
C ALA A 141 -16.15 -5.41 11.64
N SER A 142 -16.73 -4.37 12.25
CA SER A 142 -17.68 -3.42 11.65
C SER A 142 -17.00 -2.39 10.74
N GLY A 143 -16.00 -2.84 9.98
CA GLY A 143 -15.08 -1.99 9.23
C GLY A 143 -13.97 -1.37 10.11
N ASP A 144 -13.39 -0.29 9.60
CA ASP A 144 -12.26 0.44 10.15
C ASP A 144 -12.71 1.58 11.07
N LEU A 145 -13.58 1.27 12.04
CA LEU A 145 -14.26 2.25 12.91
C LEU A 145 -13.31 3.26 13.54
N ALA A 146 -12.27 2.78 14.23
CA ALA A 146 -11.36 3.65 14.97
C ALA A 146 -10.59 4.65 14.08
N PRO A 147 -9.87 4.21 13.02
CA PRO A 147 -9.17 5.13 12.14
C PRO A 147 -10.12 6.01 11.32
N LEU A 148 -11.30 5.53 10.91
CA LEU A 148 -12.27 6.38 10.20
C LEU A 148 -12.95 7.41 11.10
N SER A 149 -13.05 7.15 12.40
CA SER A 149 -13.54 8.14 13.37
C SER A 149 -12.58 9.32 13.49
N HIS A 150 -11.26 9.09 13.48
CA HIS A 150 -10.26 10.16 13.40
C HIS A 150 -10.36 10.98 12.10
N LEU A 151 -10.71 10.35 10.98
CA LEU A 151 -11.03 11.06 9.73
C LEU A 151 -12.31 11.90 9.88
N ALA A 152 -13.37 11.33 10.45
CA ALA A 152 -14.66 11.99 10.63
C ALA A 152 -14.58 13.20 11.59
N LEU A 153 -13.73 13.15 12.63
CA LEU A 153 -13.47 14.31 13.50
C LEU A 153 -13.07 15.54 12.70
N VAL A 154 -12.24 15.38 11.65
CA VAL A 154 -11.78 16.49 10.80
C VAL A 154 -12.95 17.16 10.08
N LEU A 155 -13.95 16.40 9.61
CA LEU A 155 -15.14 16.97 8.97
C LEU A 155 -15.94 17.85 9.94
N THR A 156 -15.93 17.52 11.22
CA THR A 156 -16.58 18.28 12.30
C THR A 156 -15.71 19.41 12.87
N GLY A 157 -14.52 19.65 12.30
CA GLY A 157 -13.59 20.70 12.73
C GLY A 157 -12.70 20.30 13.92
N GLU A 158 -12.79 19.05 14.36
CA GLU A 158 -12.01 18.46 15.47
C GLU A 158 -10.76 17.72 14.94
N GLY A 159 -9.89 17.29 15.85
CA GLY A 159 -8.70 16.53 15.51
C GLY A 159 -7.55 17.35 14.89
N LYS A 160 -6.65 16.65 14.19
CA LYS A 160 -5.44 17.20 13.59
C LYS A 160 -5.31 16.83 12.13
N VAL A 161 -4.65 17.69 11.36
CA VAL A 161 -4.41 17.50 9.92
C VAL A 161 -2.95 17.76 9.54
N HIS A 162 -2.45 17.01 8.57
CA HIS A 162 -1.29 17.39 7.78
C HIS A 162 -1.69 18.49 6.78
N PHE A 163 -1.05 19.65 6.88
CA PHE A 163 -1.25 20.77 5.97
C PHE A 163 0.08 21.49 5.74
N LYS A 164 0.43 21.72 4.46
CA LYS A 164 1.71 22.34 4.03
C LYS A 164 2.95 21.71 4.68
N GLY A 165 2.96 20.38 4.81
CA GLY A 165 4.10 19.62 5.34
C GLY A 165 4.24 19.62 6.86
N LYS A 166 3.29 20.20 7.61
CA LYS A 166 3.29 20.21 9.08
C LYS A 166 1.96 19.70 9.63
N VAL A 167 1.93 19.34 10.90
CA VAL A 167 0.72 18.98 11.63
C VAL A 167 0.09 20.23 12.25
N TRP A 168 -1.22 20.39 12.11
CA TRP A 168 -2.01 21.51 12.64
C TRP A 168 -3.28 20.99 13.30
N ASP A 169 -3.84 21.77 14.23
CA ASP A 169 -5.21 21.55 14.68
C ASP A 169 -6.19 21.89 13.54
N THR A 170 -7.19 21.03 13.33
CA THR A 170 -8.13 21.17 12.21
C THR A 170 -8.83 22.54 12.20
N LYS A 171 -9.29 22.98 13.38
CA LYS A 171 -9.99 24.26 13.57
C LYS A 171 -9.22 25.47 13.01
N ASP A 172 -7.89 25.47 13.16
CA ASP A 172 -7.05 26.59 12.74
C ASP A 172 -6.90 26.60 11.22
N VAL A 173 -6.74 25.43 10.61
CA VAL A 173 -6.71 25.28 9.15
C VAL A 173 -8.07 25.63 8.55
N PHE A 174 -9.17 25.22 9.17
CA PHE A 174 -10.51 25.52 8.68
C PHE A 174 -10.80 27.02 8.73
N LYS A 175 -10.47 27.68 9.85
CA LYS A 175 -10.54 29.15 9.96
C LYS A 175 -9.67 29.84 8.92
N GLN A 176 -8.44 29.38 8.72
CA GLN A 176 -7.52 29.94 7.71
C GLN A 176 -8.04 29.78 6.28
N ARG A 177 -8.77 28.71 5.99
CA ARG A 177 -9.25 28.35 4.64
C ARG A 177 -10.69 28.74 4.37
N GLY A 178 -11.40 29.30 5.36
CA GLY A 178 -12.82 29.62 5.25
C GLY A 178 -13.70 28.36 5.10
N ILE A 179 -13.29 27.24 5.69
CA ILE A 179 -14.04 25.97 5.64
C ILE A 179 -14.93 25.88 6.88
N THR A 180 -16.24 25.72 6.67
CA THR A 180 -17.21 25.56 7.75
C THR A 180 -17.29 24.08 8.18
N PRO A 181 -17.13 23.74 9.47
CA PRO A 181 -17.34 22.39 9.97
C PRO A 181 -18.75 21.84 9.72
N ILE A 182 -18.87 20.53 9.50
CA ILE A 182 -20.15 19.83 9.33
C ILE A 182 -20.72 19.43 10.69
N GLY A 183 -21.97 19.82 10.97
CA GLY A 183 -22.78 19.22 12.04
C GLY A 183 -23.49 17.97 11.53
N LEU A 184 -23.31 16.83 12.19
CA LEU A 184 -23.80 15.52 11.72
C LEU A 184 -25.29 15.34 11.99
N LYS A 185 -25.96 14.60 11.09
CA LYS A 185 -27.38 14.22 11.16
C LYS A 185 -27.54 12.70 11.20
N ALA A 186 -28.76 12.25 11.47
CA ALA A 186 -29.13 10.82 11.52
C ALA A 186 -28.42 9.99 10.43
N LYS A 187 -27.83 8.85 10.85
CA LYS A 187 -26.99 7.92 10.07
C LYS A 187 -25.60 8.40 9.68
N GLU A 188 -25.32 9.71 9.62
CA GLU A 188 -24.09 10.22 9.01
C GLU A 188 -22.82 9.88 9.78
N GLY A 189 -22.89 9.78 11.11
CA GLY A 189 -21.75 9.35 11.92
C GLY A 189 -21.34 7.93 11.57
N LEU A 190 -22.30 7.00 11.59
CA LEU A 190 -22.05 5.60 11.22
C LEU A 190 -21.60 5.47 9.77
N ALA A 191 -22.28 6.16 8.85
CA ALA A 191 -21.94 6.16 7.44
C ALA A 191 -20.57 6.79 7.13
N LEU A 192 -19.92 7.50 8.07
CA LEU A 192 -18.55 7.97 7.88
C LEU A 192 -17.51 6.95 8.35
N ILE A 193 -17.86 6.10 9.31
CA ILE A 193 -16.90 5.24 10.01
C ILE A 193 -17.05 3.74 9.70
N ASN A 194 -18.18 3.34 9.13
CA ASN A 194 -18.49 1.96 8.82
C ASN A 194 -18.04 1.60 7.39
N GLY A 195 -16.98 0.79 7.28
CA GLY A 195 -16.41 0.32 6.02
C GLY A 195 -14.91 0.06 6.08
N THR A 196 -14.35 -0.51 5.01
CA THR A 196 -12.98 -1.09 4.96
C THR A 196 -11.90 -0.13 4.45
N GLN A 197 -12.12 1.19 4.54
CA GLN A 197 -11.30 2.15 3.82
C GLN A 197 -9.87 2.32 4.36
N ALA A 198 -9.59 2.04 5.65
CA ALA A 198 -8.24 2.20 6.19
C ALA A 198 -7.33 1.05 5.72
N MET A 199 -7.79 -0.20 5.86
CA MET A 199 -7.03 -1.37 5.40
C MET A 199 -6.87 -1.37 3.87
N THR A 200 -7.92 -0.97 3.13
CA THR A 200 -7.90 -0.93 1.67
C THR A 200 -7.03 0.21 1.15
N ALA A 201 -7.02 1.39 1.80
CA ALA A 201 -6.13 2.48 1.42
C ALA A 201 -4.65 2.12 1.62
N MET A 202 -4.31 1.52 2.77
CA MET A 202 -2.97 1.00 3.02
C MET A 202 -2.61 -0.09 2.00
N GLY A 203 -3.54 -1.01 1.73
CA GLY A 203 -3.37 -2.09 0.75
C GLY A 203 -3.13 -1.58 -0.67
N ALA A 204 -3.87 -0.58 -1.13
CA ALA A 204 -3.65 0.05 -2.44
C ALA A 204 -2.27 0.71 -2.54
N VAL A 205 -1.85 1.44 -1.50
CA VAL A 205 -0.50 2.03 -1.45
C VAL A 205 0.58 0.94 -1.45
N ASN A 206 0.39 -0.11 -0.66
CA ASN A 206 1.31 -1.25 -0.61
C ASN A 206 1.43 -1.95 -1.95
N TRP A 207 0.31 -2.21 -2.64
CA TRP A 207 0.34 -2.85 -3.95
C TRP A 207 1.05 -1.99 -5.00
N LEU A 208 0.82 -0.67 -5.00
CA LEU A 208 1.52 0.27 -5.88
C LEU A 208 3.04 0.26 -5.64
N GLU A 209 3.46 0.28 -4.37
CA GLU A 209 4.88 0.24 -4.01
C GLU A 209 5.51 -1.14 -4.30
N ALA A 210 4.82 -2.23 -4.00
CA ALA A 210 5.32 -3.60 -4.20
C ALA A 210 5.43 -3.95 -5.69
N SER A 211 4.45 -3.55 -6.52
CA SER A 211 4.50 -3.76 -7.97
C SER A 211 5.66 -3.01 -8.63
N GLU A 212 5.94 -1.79 -8.19
CA GLU A 212 7.11 -1.05 -8.66
C GLU A 212 8.41 -1.72 -8.20
N LEU A 213 8.49 -2.13 -6.93
CA LEU A 213 9.66 -2.86 -6.42
C LEU A 213 9.87 -4.20 -7.14
N ALA A 214 8.81 -4.87 -7.58
CA ALA A 214 8.92 -6.09 -8.38
C ALA A 214 9.66 -5.82 -9.70
N TYR A 215 9.28 -4.76 -10.45
CA TYR A 215 10.02 -4.36 -11.64
C TYR A 215 11.46 -3.94 -11.31
N GLN A 216 11.66 -3.12 -10.28
CA GLN A 216 13.00 -2.68 -9.86
C GLN A 216 13.90 -3.85 -9.46
N SER A 217 13.34 -4.88 -8.81
CA SER A 217 14.09 -6.07 -8.42
C SER A 217 14.65 -6.82 -9.64
N GLU A 218 13.95 -6.81 -10.77
CA GLU A 218 14.43 -7.42 -12.02
C GLU A 218 15.56 -6.60 -12.65
N TRP A 219 15.48 -5.27 -12.61
CA TRP A 219 16.57 -4.37 -13.03
C TRP A 219 17.83 -4.54 -12.19
N ILE A 220 17.66 -4.59 -10.88
CA ILE A 220 18.76 -4.76 -9.93
C ILE A 220 19.37 -6.15 -10.09
N ALA A 221 18.54 -7.19 -10.19
CA ALA A 221 19.02 -8.56 -10.41
C ALA A 221 19.74 -8.72 -11.75
N ALA A 222 19.28 -8.05 -12.82
CA ALA A 222 19.99 -8.02 -14.10
C ALA A 222 21.38 -7.37 -13.97
N MET A 223 21.50 -6.24 -13.26
CA MET A 223 22.82 -5.64 -12.99
C MET A 223 23.70 -6.57 -12.14
N THR A 224 23.12 -7.28 -11.17
CA THR A 224 23.82 -8.30 -10.40
C THR A 224 24.31 -9.45 -11.29
N MET A 225 23.51 -9.88 -12.26
CA MET A 225 23.94 -10.86 -13.28
C MET A 225 25.12 -10.34 -14.08
N GLU A 226 25.16 -9.08 -14.46
CA GLU A 226 26.34 -8.52 -15.14
C GLU A 226 27.57 -8.45 -14.22
N GLY A 227 27.41 -8.09 -12.95
CA GLY A 227 28.51 -8.04 -11.98
C GLY A 227 29.11 -9.43 -11.69
N LEU A 228 28.27 -10.46 -11.66
CA LEU A 228 28.63 -11.86 -11.41
C LEU A 228 28.85 -12.68 -12.69
N GLU A 229 28.74 -12.04 -13.86
CA GLU A 229 28.86 -12.67 -15.17
C GLU A 229 27.95 -13.90 -15.28
N GLY A 230 26.65 -13.70 -15.03
CA GLY A 230 25.61 -14.72 -14.97
C GLY A 230 25.26 -15.32 -16.33
N ILE A 231 24.71 -16.53 -16.30
CA ILE A 231 24.35 -17.33 -17.48
C ILE A 231 22.95 -16.97 -17.96
N ILE A 232 22.88 -16.35 -19.14
CA ILE A 232 21.61 -15.88 -19.70
C ILE A 232 20.72 -17.00 -20.25
N ASP A 233 21.28 -18.19 -20.55
CA ASP A 233 20.52 -19.33 -21.09
C ASP A 233 19.45 -19.86 -20.13
N ALA A 234 19.61 -19.63 -18.82
CA ALA A 234 18.60 -19.90 -17.81
C ALA A 234 17.26 -19.19 -18.05
N PHE A 235 17.28 -18.11 -18.86
CA PHE A 235 16.14 -17.27 -19.17
C PHE A 235 15.53 -17.59 -20.55
N HIS A 236 15.98 -18.69 -21.19
CA HIS A 236 15.52 -19.09 -22.51
C HIS A 236 14.00 -19.35 -22.54
N PRO A 237 13.24 -18.84 -23.54
CA PRO A 237 11.77 -18.91 -23.55
C PRO A 237 11.24 -20.34 -23.39
N ALA A 238 11.84 -21.30 -24.11
CA ALA A 238 11.45 -22.71 -24.04
C ALA A 238 11.47 -23.31 -22.62
N ILE A 239 12.36 -22.87 -21.72
CA ILE A 239 12.39 -23.34 -20.33
C ILE A 239 11.13 -22.90 -19.59
N HIS A 240 10.69 -21.66 -19.83
CA HIS A 240 9.57 -21.07 -19.11
C HIS A 240 8.23 -21.44 -19.73
N GLU A 241 8.16 -21.53 -21.07
CA GLU A 241 7.02 -22.03 -21.83
C GLU A 241 6.72 -23.49 -21.47
N ALA A 242 7.75 -24.34 -21.34
CA ALA A 242 7.58 -25.73 -20.92
C ALA A 242 6.97 -25.87 -19.51
N ARG A 243 7.13 -24.86 -18.63
CA ARG A 243 6.52 -24.85 -17.29
C ARG A 243 5.11 -24.22 -17.28
N GLY A 244 4.85 -23.25 -18.15
CA GLY A 244 3.50 -22.73 -18.42
C GLY A 244 2.99 -21.59 -17.51
N TYR A 245 3.79 -21.05 -16.58
CA TYR A 245 3.36 -19.90 -15.77
C TYR A 245 3.57 -18.57 -16.52
N PRO A 246 2.51 -17.79 -16.82
CA PRO A 246 2.64 -16.54 -17.59
C PRO A 246 3.60 -15.54 -16.96
N GLN A 247 3.48 -15.29 -15.65
CA GLN A 247 4.30 -14.33 -14.93
C GLN A 247 5.78 -14.75 -14.91
N GLN A 248 6.08 -16.05 -14.85
CA GLN A 248 7.44 -16.56 -14.97
C GLN A 248 8.02 -16.28 -16.37
N ILE A 249 7.23 -16.52 -17.42
CA ILE A 249 7.61 -16.25 -18.82
C ILE A 249 7.89 -14.75 -18.99
N GLU A 250 7.03 -13.90 -18.44
CA GLU A 250 7.18 -12.45 -18.53
C GLU A 250 8.42 -11.92 -17.81
N VAL A 251 8.71 -12.40 -16.59
CA VAL A 251 9.95 -12.04 -15.88
C VAL A 251 11.16 -12.42 -16.73
N ALA A 252 11.17 -13.63 -17.28
CA ALA A 252 12.28 -14.08 -18.12
C ALA A 252 12.45 -13.19 -19.36
N ASN A 253 11.34 -12.81 -20.00
CA ASN A 253 11.34 -11.91 -21.14
C ASN A 253 11.90 -10.52 -20.76
N ARG A 254 11.44 -9.93 -19.66
CA ARG A 254 11.91 -8.62 -19.19
C ARG A 254 13.40 -8.64 -18.87
N VAL A 255 13.88 -9.64 -18.13
CA VAL A 255 15.31 -9.75 -17.78
C VAL A 255 16.17 -9.94 -19.04
N ARG A 256 15.75 -10.78 -20.00
CA ARG A 256 16.45 -10.89 -21.30
C ARG A 256 16.50 -9.58 -22.06
N ASN A 257 15.39 -8.84 -22.08
CA ASN A 257 15.32 -7.54 -22.75
C ASN A 257 16.24 -6.52 -22.07
N ILE A 258 16.25 -6.47 -20.73
CA ILE A 258 17.14 -5.61 -19.94
C ILE A 258 18.60 -5.92 -20.24
N LEU A 259 18.97 -7.19 -20.36
CA LEU A 259 20.35 -7.65 -20.61
C LEU A 259 20.75 -7.67 -22.09
N SER A 260 19.86 -7.28 -23.00
CA SER A 260 20.13 -7.28 -24.44
C SER A 260 21.33 -6.37 -24.79
N GLY A 261 22.31 -6.94 -25.50
CA GLY A 261 23.55 -6.25 -25.86
C GLY A 261 24.62 -6.20 -24.76
N SER A 262 24.38 -6.81 -23.59
CA SER A 262 25.41 -6.97 -22.57
C SER A 262 26.56 -7.84 -23.08
N LYS A 263 27.80 -7.46 -22.74
CA LYS A 263 29.02 -8.25 -22.94
C LYS A 263 29.53 -8.85 -21.62
N LEU A 264 28.76 -8.72 -20.54
CA LEU A 264 29.12 -9.18 -19.20
C LEU A 264 28.44 -10.50 -18.82
N VAL A 265 27.22 -10.73 -19.29
CA VAL A 265 26.57 -12.04 -19.13
C VAL A 265 27.23 -13.08 -20.01
N THR A 266 27.21 -14.34 -19.56
CA THR A 266 27.85 -15.46 -20.25
C THR A 266 26.81 -16.45 -20.77
N ARG A 267 27.30 -17.44 -21.50
CA ARG A 267 26.56 -18.64 -21.87
C ARG A 267 26.93 -19.84 -21.03
N GLN A 268 26.03 -20.82 -21.01
CA GLN A 268 26.28 -22.10 -20.37
C GLN A 268 27.55 -22.74 -20.94
N GLY A 269 28.48 -23.09 -20.06
CA GLY A 269 29.75 -23.73 -20.42
C GLY A 269 30.90 -22.76 -20.75
N GLU A 270 30.67 -21.45 -20.89
CA GLU A 270 31.75 -20.49 -21.14
C GLU A 270 32.64 -20.28 -19.91
N LYS A 271 32.04 -20.06 -18.75
CA LYS A 271 32.74 -19.94 -17.45
C LYS A 271 32.36 -21.04 -16.47
N ARG A 272 31.08 -21.43 -16.48
CA ARG A 272 30.51 -22.47 -15.62
C ARG A 272 29.28 -23.07 -16.28
N VAL A 273 28.87 -24.25 -15.82
CA VAL A 273 27.72 -24.97 -16.41
C VAL A 273 26.40 -24.40 -15.91
N GLN A 274 26.34 -23.92 -14.67
CA GLN A 274 25.11 -23.42 -14.07
C GLN A 274 25.42 -22.31 -13.07
N ASP A 275 24.46 -21.38 -12.92
CA ASP A 275 24.42 -20.47 -11.79
C ASP A 275 23.67 -21.08 -10.61
N ALA A 276 23.96 -20.53 -9.42
CA ALA A 276 23.16 -20.76 -8.23
C ALA A 276 21.73 -20.23 -8.40
N TYR A 277 20.82 -20.72 -7.57
CA TYR A 277 19.39 -20.45 -7.67
C TYR A 277 19.03 -18.97 -7.52
N SER A 278 19.75 -18.19 -6.72
CA SER A 278 19.46 -16.76 -6.56
C SER A 278 19.62 -15.94 -7.86
N LEU A 279 20.32 -16.49 -8.87
CA LEU A 279 20.38 -15.96 -10.23
C LEU A 279 19.49 -16.78 -11.19
N ARG A 280 19.72 -18.10 -11.26
CA ARG A 280 19.05 -18.97 -12.25
C ARG A 280 17.54 -19.12 -12.03
N CYS A 281 17.07 -18.91 -10.79
CA CYS A 281 15.66 -19.04 -10.43
C CYS A 281 14.94 -17.68 -10.31
N ILE A 282 15.53 -16.57 -10.80
CA ILE A 282 14.88 -15.25 -10.82
C ILE A 282 13.48 -15.33 -11.46
N PRO A 283 13.30 -15.92 -12.67
CA PRO A 283 11.96 -16.00 -13.29
C PRO A 283 10.94 -16.71 -12.42
N GLN A 284 11.34 -17.81 -11.78
CA GLN A 284 10.48 -18.68 -10.99
C GLN A 284 10.02 -17.97 -9.70
N VAL A 285 10.94 -17.34 -8.97
CA VAL A 285 10.66 -16.70 -7.68
C VAL A 285 9.93 -15.37 -7.87
N HIS A 286 10.41 -14.52 -8.79
CA HIS A 286 9.74 -13.25 -9.07
C HIS A 286 8.38 -13.50 -9.75
N GLY A 287 8.28 -14.50 -10.64
CA GLY A 287 7.02 -14.86 -11.29
C GLY A 287 5.96 -15.41 -10.32
N ALA A 288 6.37 -16.13 -9.27
CA ALA A 288 5.46 -16.52 -8.19
C ALA A 288 4.94 -15.30 -7.39
N SER A 289 5.82 -14.33 -7.14
CA SER A 289 5.46 -13.09 -6.44
C SER A 289 4.52 -12.21 -7.29
N TRP A 290 4.72 -12.15 -8.61
CA TRP A 290 3.82 -11.49 -9.54
C TRP A 290 2.41 -12.12 -9.55
N GLN A 291 2.29 -13.45 -9.51
CA GLN A 291 0.98 -14.11 -9.41
C GLN A 291 0.21 -13.69 -8.16
N ALA A 292 0.90 -13.56 -7.02
CA ALA A 292 0.28 -13.08 -5.80
C ALA A 292 -0.11 -11.60 -5.91
N LEU A 293 0.73 -10.76 -6.51
CA LEU A 293 0.40 -9.36 -6.79
C LEU A 293 -0.83 -9.23 -7.69
N ASP A 294 -1.02 -10.11 -8.68
CA ASP A 294 -2.20 -10.12 -9.55
C ASP A 294 -3.48 -10.47 -8.75
N TYR A 295 -3.43 -11.48 -7.87
CA TYR A 295 -4.54 -11.78 -6.96
C TYR A 295 -4.90 -10.59 -6.07
N VAL A 296 -3.89 -9.95 -5.49
CA VAL A 296 -4.08 -8.80 -4.60
C VAL A 296 -4.68 -7.62 -5.36
N LYS A 297 -4.21 -7.38 -6.59
CA LYS A 297 -4.75 -6.35 -7.48
C LYS A 297 -6.25 -6.54 -7.67
N GLU A 298 -6.67 -7.75 -8.04
CA GLU A 298 -8.06 -8.09 -8.27
C GLU A 298 -8.94 -7.78 -7.05
N LYS A 299 -8.51 -8.19 -5.84
CA LYS A 299 -9.28 -7.94 -4.61
C LYS A 299 -9.36 -6.46 -4.26
N LEU A 300 -8.26 -5.72 -4.43
CA LEU A 300 -8.25 -4.28 -4.20
C LEU A 300 -9.14 -3.54 -5.21
N GLU A 301 -9.10 -3.88 -6.50
CA GLU A 301 -9.92 -3.22 -7.53
C GLU A 301 -11.43 -3.41 -7.30
N ILE A 302 -11.82 -4.53 -6.72
CA ILE A 302 -13.19 -4.77 -6.24
C ILE A 302 -13.49 -3.86 -5.04
N GLU A 303 -12.67 -3.93 -3.99
CA GLU A 303 -12.96 -3.30 -2.70
C GLU A 303 -12.93 -1.77 -2.75
N ILE A 304 -12.01 -1.16 -3.52
CA ILE A 304 -11.95 0.31 -3.68
C ILE A 304 -13.23 0.89 -4.30
N ASN A 305 -14.04 0.05 -4.95
CA ASN A 305 -15.30 0.38 -5.58
C ASN A 305 -16.51 -0.24 -4.84
N ALA A 306 -16.35 -0.82 -3.65
CA ALA A 306 -17.42 -1.49 -2.92
C ALA A 306 -18.26 -0.51 -2.05
N ALA A 307 -19.52 -0.88 -1.81
CA ALA A 307 -20.37 -0.26 -0.79
C ALA A 307 -20.23 -1.05 0.51
N THR A 308 -19.36 -0.57 1.41
CA THR A 308 -18.96 -1.29 2.64
C THR A 308 -19.60 -0.73 3.91
N ASP A 309 -20.59 0.16 3.78
CA ASP A 309 -21.38 0.71 4.88
C ASP A 309 -22.49 -0.26 5.33
N ASN A 310 -23.06 -0.01 6.51
CA ASN A 310 -24.24 -0.70 7.03
C ASN A 310 -25.10 0.23 7.93
N PRO A 311 -26.44 0.19 7.82
CA PRO A 311 -27.23 -0.53 6.82
C PRO A 311 -27.16 0.15 5.44
N LEU A 312 -27.47 -0.63 4.41
CA LEU A 312 -27.56 -0.12 3.04
C LEU A 312 -29.02 0.18 2.67
N ILE A 313 -29.20 1.27 1.93
CA ILE A 313 -30.50 1.80 1.53
C ILE A 313 -30.70 1.54 0.04
N PHE A 314 -31.74 0.78 -0.30
CA PHE A 314 -32.07 0.41 -1.68
C PHE A 314 -33.44 0.95 -2.09
N HIS A 315 -33.65 1.05 -3.41
CA HIS A 315 -34.94 1.39 -4.02
C HIS A 315 -35.58 2.65 -3.42
N GLY A 316 -34.80 3.71 -3.22
CA GLY A 316 -35.29 4.98 -2.67
C GLY A 316 -35.80 4.88 -1.22
N GLY A 317 -35.29 3.92 -0.43
CA GLY A 317 -35.70 3.71 0.97
C GLY A 317 -36.77 2.65 1.17
N ALA A 318 -37.34 2.09 0.11
CA ALA A 318 -38.30 1.00 0.21
C ALA A 318 -37.69 -0.28 0.82
N THR A 319 -36.36 -0.39 0.81
CA THR A 319 -35.65 -1.53 1.42
C THR A 319 -34.40 -1.02 2.12
N VAL A 320 -34.33 -1.23 3.43
CA VAL A 320 -33.12 -0.95 4.23
C VAL A 320 -32.69 -2.26 4.87
N VAL A 321 -31.46 -2.69 4.55
CA VAL A 321 -30.96 -4.01 4.95
C VAL A 321 -29.72 -3.84 5.80
N SER A 322 -29.73 -4.46 6.98
CA SER A 322 -28.52 -4.68 7.75
C SER A 322 -27.81 -5.94 7.24
N GLY A 323 -26.56 -5.80 6.81
CA GLY A 323 -25.68 -6.87 6.33
C GLY A 323 -24.27 -6.73 6.89
N GLY A 324 -23.30 -7.41 6.27
CA GLY A 324 -21.92 -7.52 6.74
C GLY A 324 -20.85 -7.01 5.76
N ASN A 325 -21.21 -6.14 4.81
CA ASN A 325 -20.27 -5.65 3.78
C ASN A 325 -19.08 -4.86 4.34
N PHE A 326 -19.11 -4.50 5.62
CA PHE A 326 -18.01 -3.86 6.33
C PHE A 326 -16.88 -4.83 6.73
N HIS A 327 -17.11 -6.15 6.64
CA HIS A 327 -16.18 -7.15 7.17
C HIS A 327 -15.00 -7.36 6.21
N GLY A 328 -13.80 -6.97 6.63
CA GLY A 328 -12.61 -6.85 5.78
C GLY A 328 -11.88 -8.14 5.40
N GLN A 329 -12.51 -9.31 5.51
CA GLN A 329 -11.83 -10.62 5.32
C GLN A 329 -11.15 -10.76 3.95
N PRO A 330 -11.78 -10.35 2.82
CA PRO A 330 -11.15 -10.46 1.51
C PRO A 330 -9.84 -9.67 1.43
N ILE A 331 -9.80 -8.48 2.04
CA ILE A 331 -8.59 -7.65 2.09
C ILE A 331 -7.57 -8.20 3.08
N ALA A 332 -8.00 -8.73 4.22
CA ALA A 332 -7.08 -9.33 5.19
C ALA A 332 -6.27 -10.49 4.56
N ILE A 333 -6.95 -11.42 3.88
CA ILE A 333 -6.31 -12.56 3.19
C ILE A 333 -5.41 -12.06 2.06
N ALA A 334 -5.87 -11.08 1.25
CA ALA A 334 -5.06 -10.51 0.19
C ALA A 334 -3.77 -9.85 0.74
N MET A 335 -3.87 -9.12 1.84
CA MET A 335 -2.69 -8.51 2.47
C MET A 335 -1.75 -9.54 3.08
N ASP A 336 -2.27 -10.63 3.65
CA ASP A 336 -1.44 -11.76 4.10
C ASP A 336 -0.69 -12.43 2.94
N PHE A 337 -1.35 -12.59 1.79
CA PHE A 337 -0.69 -13.11 0.60
C PHE A 337 0.37 -12.14 0.04
N LEU A 338 0.08 -10.83 0.07
CA LEU A 338 1.04 -9.78 -0.32
C LEU A 338 2.29 -9.81 0.56
N LYS A 339 2.16 -10.01 1.88
CA LYS A 339 3.30 -10.11 2.81
C LYS A 339 4.27 -11.21 2.39
N ILE A 340 3.73 -12.40 2.11
CA ILE A 340 4.50 -13.57 1.70
C ILE A 340 5.22 -13.27 0.37
N ALA A 341 4.49 -12.78 -0.62
CA ALA A 341 5.03 -12.48 -1.95
C ALA A 341 6.12 -11.40 -1.91
N ALA A 342 5.87 -10.30 -1.19
CA ALA A 342 6.83 -9.20 -1.09
C ALA A 342 8.12 -9.64 -0.38
N ALA A 343 8.01 -10.45 0.67
CA ALA A 343 9.16 -10.94 1.43
C ALA A 343 10.14 -11.75 0.57
N GLU A 344 9.65 -12.48 -0.44
CA GLU A 344 10.49 -13.30 -1.31
C GLU A 344 11.42 -12.47 -2.20
N PHE A 345 11.03 -11.26 -2.61
CA PHE A 345 11.93 -10.35 -3.33
C PHE A 345 13.17 -10.00 -2.49
N ALA A 346 12.99 -9.74 -1.19
CA ALA A 346 14.11 -9.48 -0.29
C ALA A 346 14.93 -10.74 -0.01
N SER A 347 14.25 -11.88 0.20
CA SER A 347 14.89 -13.18 0.46
C SER A 347 15.88 -13.57 -0.65
N ILE A 348 15.43 -13.54 -1.91
CA ILE A 348 16.30 -13.88 -3.04
C ILE A 348 17.36 -12.80 -3.32
N SER A 349 17.03 -11.53 -3.10
CA SER A 349 17.96 -10.40 -3.23
C SER A 349 19.11 -10.48 -2.24
N GLU A 350 18.85 -10.83 -0.99
CA GLU A 350 19.90 -11.00 0.01
C GLU A 350 20.85 -12.15 -0.32
N ARG A 351 20.33 -13.26 -0.89
CA ARG A 351 21.20 -14.33 -1.42
C ARG A 351 22.07 -13.87 -2.61
N ARG A 352 21.64 -12.84 -3.36
CA ARG A 352 22.48 -12.21 -4.39
C ARG A 352 23.50 -11.24 -3.78
N ILE A 353 23.13 -10.50 -2.74
CA ILE A 353 24.06 -9.67 -1.95
C ILE A 353 25.20 -10.54 -1.41
N GLU A 354 24.89 -11.67 -0.76
CA GLU A 354 25.89 -12.61 -0.25
C GLU A 354 26.89 -13.03 -1.32
N ARG A 355 26.41 -13.35 -2.53
CA ARG A 355 27.29 -13.73 -3.65
C ARG A 355 28.19 -12.59 -4.12
N LEU A 356 27.71 -11.36 -4.10
CA LEU A 356 28.48 -10.17 -4.50
C LEU A 356 29.58 -9.85 -3.50
N VAL A 357 29.34 -10.03 -2.20
CA VAL A 357 30.30 -9.66 -1.14
C VAL A 357 31.23 -10.79 -0.74
N ASN A 358 30.86 -12.05 -1.00
CA ASN A 358 31.66 -13.21 -0.61
C ASN A 358 32.69 -13.60 -1.68
N PRO A 359 34.02 -13.52 -1.38
CA PRO A 359 35.08 -13.86 -2.33
C PRO A 359 35.22 -15.37 -2.61
N GLN A 360 34.50 -16.23 -1.90
CA GLN A 360 34.41 -17.66 -2.22
C GLN A 360 33.30 -17.96 -3.24
N LEU A 361 32.37 -17.02 -3.43
CA LEU A 361 31.21 -17.17 -4.30
C LEU A 361 31.29 -16.28 -5.55
N SER A 362 32.25 -15.37 -5.58
CA SER A 362 32.61 -14.51 -6.71
C SER A 362 34.12 -14.30 -6.76
N ASP A 363 34.64 -13.91 -7.92
CA ASP A 363 36.03 -13.47 -8.16
C ASP A 363 36.19 -11.94 -7.98
N LEU A 364 35.31 -11.32 -7.19
CA LEU A 364 35.37 -9.90 -6.83
C LEU A 364 36.22 -9.70 -5.56
N PRO A 365 36.72 -8.47 -5.30
CA PRO A 365 37.37 -8.17 -4.03
C PRO A 365 36.47 -8.51 -2.84
N PRO A 366 37.02 -9.10 -1.75
CA PRO A 366 36.25 -9.42 -0.56
C PRO A 366 35.43 -8.22 -0.08
N PHE A 367 34.13 -8.42 0.09
CA PHE A 367 33.17 -7.41 0.53
C PHE A 367 33.11 -6.16 -0.37
N LEU A 368 33.58 -6.26 -1.61
CA LEU A 368 33.69 -5.15 -2.56
C LEU A 368 34.55 -3.99 -2.02
N SER A 369 35.40 -4.27 -1.02
CA SER A 369 36.25 -3.28 -0.37
C SER A 369 37.34 -2.77 -1.32
N SER A 370 37.59 -1.46 -1.29
CA SER A 370 38.67 -0.83 -2.05
C SER A 370 40.06 -1.15 -1.46
N GLN A 371 40.14 -1.44 -0.16
CA GLN A 371 41.37 -1.79 0.56
C GLN A 371 41.08 -2.87 1.62
N PRO A 372 40.96 -4.14 1.23
CA PRO A 372 40.68 -5.24 2.15
C PRO A 372 41.66 -5.30 3.32
N GLY A 373 41.15 -5.47 4.54
CA GLY A 373 41.94 -5.51 5.78
C GLY A 373 42.01 -4.16 6.51
N LEU A 374 42.03 -3.03 5.79
CA LEU A 374 41.91 -1.69 6.37
C LEU A 374 40.47 -1.17 6.33
N GLN A 375 39.73 -1.50 5.27
CA GLN A 375 38.36 -1.07 5.00
C GLN A 375 37.45 -2.30 4.92
N SER A 376 36.29 -2.26 5.57
CA SER A 376 35.30 -3.34 5.60
C SER A 376 34.42 -3.38 4.36
N GLY A 377 34.28 -2.28 3.62
CA GLY A 377 33.42 -2.21 2.43
C GLY A 377 31.96 -2.56 2.74
N ALA A 378 31.35 -3.39 1.89
CA ALA A 378 29.95 -3.79 1.99
C ALA A 378 29.67 -4.92 3.02
N MET A 379 30.66 -5.32 3.82
CA MET A 379 30.53 -6.44 4.78
C MET A 379 29.31 -6.28 5.69
N ILE A 380 29.18 -5.13 6.36
CA ILE A 380 28.08 -4.90 7.31
C ILE A 380 26.77 -4.50 6.60
N MET A 381 26.83 -4.06 5.34
CA MET A 381 25.59 -3.88 4.56
C MET A 381 24.85 -5.22 4.40
N GLN A 382 25.59 -6.32 4.19
CA GLN A 382 24.98 -7.65 4.14
C GLN A 382 24.28 -8.01 5.47
N TYR A 383 24.87 -7.67 6.62
CA TYR A 383 24.29 -7.97 7.93
C TYR A 383 22.96 -7.24 8.10
N CYS A 384 22.93 -5.97 7.67
CA CYS A 384 21.69 -5.18 7.63
C CYS A 384 20.64 -5.85 6.74
N ALA A 385 20.99 -6.26 5.52
CA ALA A 385 20.07 -6.95 4.62
C ALA A 385 19.54 -8.26 5.23
N ALA A 386 20.41 -9.08 5.82
CA ALA A 386 20.04 -10.34 6.47
C ALA A 386 19.09 -10.13 7.65
N SER A 387 19.31 -9.10 8.47
CA SER A 387 18.41 -8.74 9.57
C SER A 387 17.01 -8.38 9.06
N LEU A 388 16.94 -7.51 8.05
CA LEU A 388 15.66 -7.06 7.46
C LEU A 388 14.90 -8.23 6.81
N VAL A 389 15.59 -9.14 6.12
CA VAL A 389 14.99 -10.37 5.59
C VAL A 389 14.47 -11.26 6.71
N SER A 390 15.20 -11.36 7.82
CA SER A 390 14.76 -12.16 8.96
C SER A 390 13.52 -11.58 9.66
N GLU A 391 13.45 -10.26 9.83
CA GLU A 391 12.27 -9.56 10.37
C GLU A 391 11.03 -9.78 9.50
N ASN A 392 11.18 -9.83 8.17
CA ASN A 392 10.06 -10.10 7.28
C ASN A 392 9.40 -11.45 7.55
N LYS A 393 10.16 -12.45 8.02
CA LYS A 393 9.62 -13.80 8.29
C LYS A 393 8.60 -13.78 9.43
N THR A 394 8.85 -13.01 10.48
CA THR A 394 7.90 -12.88 11.60
C THR A 394 6.71 -12.03 11.20
N LEU A 395 6.93 -10.96 10.43
CA LEU A 395 5.84 -10.11 9.93
C LEU A 395 4.91 -10.85 8.95
N ALA A 396 5.43 -11.83 8.21
CA ALA A 396 4.69 -12.63 7.25
C ALA A 396 3.68 -13.61 7.89
N HIS A 397 3.71 -13.81 9.21
CA HIS A 397 2.65 -14.57 9.89
C HIS A 397 1.28 -13.96 9.58
N PRO A 398 0.28 -14.76 9.13
CA PRO A 398 -1.00 -14.23 8.71
C PRO A 398 -1.75 -13.60 9.89
N ALA A 399 -2.27 -12.39 9.71
CA ALA A 399 -3.12 -11.76 10.71
C ALA A 399 -4.59 -12.16 10.53
N SER A 400 -4.99 -12.55 9.30
CA SER A 400 -6.38 -12.88 8.96
C SER A 400 -6.88 -14.20 9.53
N VAL A 401 -6.01 -14.97 10.18
CA VAL A 401 -6.35 -16.23 10.86
C VAL A 401 -6.63 -16.01 12.35
N ASP A 402 -6.42 -14.80 12.87
CA ASP A 402 -6.73 -14.42 14.24
C ASP A 402 -8.06 -13.66 14.30
N SER A 403 -8.79 -13.84 15.40
CA SER A 403 -10.04 -13.15 15.69
C SER A 403 -10.30 -13.15 17.19
N ILE A 404 -10.63 -11.97 17.74
CA ILE A 404 -10.98 -11.80 19.15
C ILE A 404 -12.39 -11.20 19.23
N PRO A 405 -13.35 -11.90 19.86
CA PRO A 405 -14.70 -11.38 20.06
C PRO A 405 -14.70 -10.07 20.85
N SER A 406 -15.55 -9.13 20.43
CA SER A 406 -15.71 -7.81 21.05
C SER A 406 -17.19 -7.44 21.17
N SER A 407 -17.47 -6.26 21.73
CA SER A 407 -18.84 -5.75 21.88
C SER A 407 -19.81 -6.76 22.53
N ALA A 408 -19.38 -7.41 23.61
CA ALA A 408 -20.13 -8.45 24.32
C ALA A 408 -20.59 -9.62 23.42
N ASN A 409 -19.69 -10.09 22.54
CA ASN A 409 -19.90 -11.15 21.54
C ASN A 409 -20.90 -10.78 20.43
N GLN A 410 -21.26 -9.50 20.27
CA GLN A 410 -22.01 -9.07 19.09
C GLN A 410 -21.10 -9.00 17.85
N GLU A 411 -19.83 -8.66 18.05
CA GLU A 411 -18.78 -8.68 17.03
C GLU A 411 -17.85 -9.86 17.35
N ASP A 412 -18.33 -11.07 17.08
CA ASP A 412 -17.72 -12.35 17.47
C ASP A 412 -16.67 -12.88 16.48
N HIS A 413 -16.69 -12.41 15.24
CA HIS A 413 -15.68 -12.68 14.23
C HIS A 413 -15.20 -11.40 13.54
N VAL A 414 -13.88 -11.25 13.39
CA VAL A 414 -13.25 -10.05 12.82
C VAL A 414 -12.10 -10.42 11.88
N SER A 415 -11.70 -9.51 11.00
CA SER A 415 -10.72 -9.84 9.94
C SER A 415 -9.26 -9.54 10.24
N MET A 416 -8.98 -8.63 11.18
CA MET A 416 -7.64 -8.09 11.44
C MET A 416 -6.97 -7.48 10.19
N GLY A 417 -7.74 -7.06 9.17
CA GLY A 417 -7.21 -6.59 7.88
C GLY A 417 -6.30 -5.36 7.97
N THR A 418 -6.51 -4.48 8.96
CA THR A 418 -5.63 -3.33 9.20
C THR A 418 -4.26 -3.77 9.73
N ILE A 419 -4.17 -4.87 10.50
CA ILE A 419 -2.90 -5.44 10.95
C ILE A 419 -2.17 -6.06 9.75
N ALA A 420 -2.89 -6.85 8.94
CA ALA A 420 -2.33 -7.47 7.73
C ALA A 420 -1.73 -6.41 6.78
N SER A 421 -2.48 -5.35 6.47
CA SER A 421 -2.02 -4.25 5.60
C SER A 421 -0.85 -3.46 6.19
N ARG A 422 -0.80 -3.24 7.50
CA ARG A 422 0.35 -2.57 8.15
C ARG A 422 1.61 -3.43 8.15
N HIS A 423 1.48 -4.73 8.39
CA HIS A 423 2.61 -5.65 8.31
C HIS A 423 3.12 -5.77 6.86
N ALA A 424 2.23 -5.79 5.86
CA ALA A 424 2.61 -5.69 4.45
C ALA A 424 3.40 -4.41 4.16
N HIS A 425 2.96 -3.27 4.70
CA HIS A 425 3.68 -2.00 4.56
C HIS A 425 5.11 -2.10 5.11
N ALA A 426 5.27 -2.64 6.32
CA ALA A 426 6.58 -2.83 6.95
C ALA A 426 7.51 -3.73 6.14
N ILE A 427 7.01 -4.87 5.65
CA ILE A 427 7.76 -5.78 4.77
C ILE A 427 8.22 -5.05 3.51
N ILE A 428 7.34 -4.29 2.87
CA ILE A 428 7.67 -3.53 1.65
C ILE A 428 8.78 -2.49 1.91
N GLN A 429 8.77 -1.83 3.07
CA GLN A 429 9.85 -0.90 3.44
C GLN A 429 11.19 -1.65 3.64
N ASN A 430 11.16 -2.83 4.25
CA ASN A 430 12.34 -3.68 4.42
C ASN A 430 12.87 -4.19 3.08
N VAL A 431 11.98 -4.69 2.20
CA VAL A 431 12.31 -5.13 0.84
C VAL A 431 13.01 -4.05 0.06
N ARG A 432 12.52 -2.81 0.14
CA ARG A 432 13.16 -1.67 -0.54
C ARG A 432 14.59 -1.44 -0.09
N ARG A 433 14.86 -1.53 1.22
CA ARG A 433 16.22 -1.36 1.77
C ARG A 433 17.14 -2.50 1.36
N VAL A 434 16.64 -3.74 1.34
CA VAL A 434 17.41 -4.90 0.84
C VAL A 434 17.75 -4.72 -0.64
N LEU A 435 16.78 -4.34 -1.48
CA LEU A 435 17.02 -4.06 -2.90
C LEU A 435 17.97 -2.86 -3.09
N ALA A 436 17.89 -1.84 -2.23
CA ALA A 436 18.82 -0.71 -2.24
C ALA A 436 20.27 -1.17 -1.96
N ILE A 437 20.47 -2.05 -0.98
CA ILE A 437 21.77 -2.65 -0.69
C ILE A 437 22.26 -3.49 -1.88
N GLU A 438 21.41 -4.33 -2.47
CA GLU A 438 21.78 -5.11 -3.66
C GLU A 438 22.19 -4.20 -4.81
N CYS A 439 21.44 -3.12 -5.06
CA CYS A 439 21.76 -2.15 -6.10
C CYS A 439 23.15 -1.52 -5.88
N ILE A 440 23.47 -1.11 -4.65
CA ILE A 440 24.78 -0.55 -4.30
C ILE A 440 25.90 -1.57 -4.58
N CYS A 441 25.74 -2.81 -4.13
CA CYS A 441 26.71 -3.89 -4.35
C CYS A 441 26.86 -4.23 -5.84
N ALA A 442 25.76 -4.34 -6.59
CA ALA A 442 25.75 -4.63 -8.01
C ALA A 442 26.47 -3.54 -8.82
N MET A 443 26.25 -2.27 -8.47
CA MET A 443 26.97 -1.16 -9.11
C MET A 443 28.48 -1.22 -8.84
N GLU A 444 28.95 -1.68 -7.67
CA GLU A 444 30.38 -1.89 -7.45
C GLU A 444 30.91 -3.09 -8.26
N ALA A 445 30.16 -4.18 -8.34
CA ALA A 445 30.56 -5.36 -9.10
C ALA A 445 30.73 -5.06 -10.60
N VAL A 446 29.75 -4.41 -11.25
CA VAL A 446 29.88 -4.06 -12.68
C VAL A 446 31.00 -3.06 -12.94
N ARG A 447 31.35 -2.22 -11.96
CA ARG A 447 32.54 -1.35 -12.05
C ARG A 447 33.82 -2.15 -12.16
N TYR A 448 33.98 -3.22 -11.38
CA TYR A 448 35.14 -4.11 -11.49
C TYR A 448 35.20 -4.85 -12.83
N ARG A 449 34.06 -5.10 -13.48
CA ARG A 449 33.99 -5.77 -14.80
C ARG A 449 34.24 -4.84 -16.00
N GLY A 450 33.90 -3.56 -15.84
CA GLY A 450 33.91 -2.55 -16.89
C GLY A 450 32.49 -2.14 -17.28
N VAL A 451 32.09 -0.93 -16.88
CA VAL A 451 30.75 -0.37 -17.14
C VAL A 451 30.46 -0.10 -18.62
N ASP A 452 31.48 -0.09 -19.47
CA ASP A 452 31.39 0.00 -20.93
C ASP A 452 30.90 -1.30 -21.59
N LYS A 453 30.95 -2.42 -20.85
CA LYS A 453 30.51 -3.74 -21.31
C LYS A 453 29.08 -4.09 -20.89
N MET A 454 28.47 -3.26 -20.05
CA MET A 454 27.08 -3.43 -19.63
C MET A 454 26.13 -3.33 -20.82
N SER A 455 24.93 -3.87 -20.66
CA SER A 455 23.82 -3.59 -21.58
C SER A 455 23.54 -2.08 -21.62
N PRO A 456 23.08 -1.53 -22.76
CA PRO A 456 22.73 -0.11 -22.83
C PRO A 456 21.69 0.31 -21.78
N GLN A 457 20.78 -0.61 -21.44
CA GLN A 457 19.69 -0.36 -20.50
C GLN A 457 20.18 -0.34 -19.05
N THR A 458 20.92 -1.38 -18.62
CA THR A 458 21.47 -1.43 -17.27
C THR A 458 22.52 -0.34 -17.08
N ARG A 459 23.26 0.04 -18.13
CA ARG A 459 24.18 1.18 -18.08
C ARG A 459 23.46 2.49 -17.80
N ALA A 460 22.35 2.77 -18.49
CA ALA A 460 21.56 3.96 -18.26
C ALA A 460 20.96 4.00 -16.84
N PHE A 461 20.56 2.84 -16.30
CA PHE A 461 20.11 2.73 -14.91
C PHE A 461 21.26 2.96 -13.92
N TYR A 462 22.42 2.34 -14.14
CA TYR A 462 23.65 2.55 -13.37
C TYR A 462 24.03 4.04 -13.28
N ASP A 463 24.08 4.75 -14.41
CA ASP A 463 24.47 6.16 -14.45
C ASP A 463 23.49 7.06 -13.67
N LYS A 464 22.20 6.68 -13.61
CA LYS A 464 21.20 7.38 -12.78
C LYS A 464 21.36 7.04 -11.30
N ALA A 465 21.52 5.76 -10.97
CA ALA A 465 21.68 5.27 -9.61
C ALA A 465 22.97 5.81 -8.96
N ARG A 466 24.06 5.97 -9.72
CA ARG A 466 25.32 6.60 -9.26
C ARG A 466 25.21 8.08 -8.91
N LYS A 467 24.18 8.79 -9.41
CA LYS A 467 23.88 10.16 -8.96
C LYS A 467 23.26 10.18 -7.56
N ALA A 468 22.63 9.09 -7.14
CA ALA A 468 22.06 8.96 -5.79
C ALA A 468 23.11 8.47 -4.78
N VAL A 469 23.94 7.49 -5.18
CA VAL A 469 24.98 6.91 -4.31
C VAL A 469 26.33 6.85 -5.04
N PRO A 470 27.36 7.55 -4.55
CA PRO A 470 28.68 7.54 -5.17
C PRO A 470 29.40 6.20 -4.97
N GLN A 471 30.46 5.98 -5.76
CA GLN A 471 31.32 4.81 -5.64
C GLN A 471 31.86 4.62 -4.21
N ILE A 472 31.99 3.36 -3.78
CA ILE A 472 32.72 3.02 -2.56
C ILE A 472 34.23 3.10 -2.82
N THR A 473 34.84 4.22 -2.43
CA THR A 473 36.30 4.43 -2.50
C THR A 473 36.98 4.27 -1.14
N ALA A 474 36.23 4.48 -0.06
CA ALA A 474 36.59 4.26 1.33
C ALA A 474 35.31 3.99 2.15
N ASP A 475 35.46 3.41 3.35
CA ASP A 475 34.38 3.27 4.31
C ASP A 475 33.86 4.64 4.73
N ARG A 476 32.54 4.65 4.97
CA ARG A 476 31.78 5.82 5.39
C ARG A 476 30.49 5.35 6.05
N VAL A 477 29.67 6.30 6.48
CA VAL A 477 28.35 6.01 7.05
C VAL A 477 27.41 5.48 5.97
N PHE A 478 27.46 4.17 5.75
CA PHE A 478 26.73 3.51 4.67
C PHE A 478 25.21 3.48 4.87
N SER A 479 24.69 3.69 6.08
CA SER A 479 23.26 3.85 6.31
C SER A 479 22.67 5.02 5.51
N GLU A 480 23.43 6.10 5.32
CA GLU A 480 22.98 7.21 4.48
C GLU A 480 22.92 6.83 3.00
N ASP A 481 23.87 6.04 2.51
CA ASP A 481 23.85 5.53 1.13
C ASP A 481 22.64 4.61 0.91
N ILE A 482 22.35 3.74 1.87
CA ILE A 482 21.21 2.82 1.81
C ILE A 482 19.90 3.62 1.75
N GLU A 483 19.69 4.61 2.63
CA GLU A 483 18.48 5.42 2.60
C GLU A 483 18.39 6.30 1.34
N ARG A 484 19.51 6.86 0.85
CA ARG A 484 19.54 7.60 -0.43
C ARG A 484 19.14 6.72 -1.61
N MET A 485 19.59 5.48 -1.64
CA MET A 485 19.21 4.52 -2.68
C MET A 485 17.76 4.06 -2.51
N ALA A 486 17.29 3.82 -1.28
CA ALA A 486 15.88 3.51 -1.02
C ALA A 486 14.96 4.66 -1.48
N ASP A 487 15.32 5.91 -1.21
CA ASP A 487 14.61 7.10 -1.70
C ASP A 487 14.61 7.23 -3.23
N PHE A 488 15.72 6.85 -3.88
CA PHE A 488 15.81 6.78 -5.33
C PHE A 488 14.80 5.76 -5.89
N LEU A 489 14.66 4.60 -5.25
CA LEU A 489 13.67 3.58 -5.62
C LEU A 489 12.22 4.04 -5.36
N ILE A 490 11.94 4.86 -4.34
CA ILE A 490 10.59 5.43 -4.11
C ILE A 490 10.19 6.41 -5.23
N LYS A 491 11.14 7.18 -5.78
CA LYS A 491 10.84 8.24 -6.75
C LYS A 491 10.27 7.72 -8.07
N SER A 492 10.49 6.46 -8.42
CA SER A 492 9.89 5.87 -9.64
C SER A 492 8.41 5.58 -9.47
N VAL A 493 7.94 5.17 -8.27
CA VAL A 493 6.51 5.02 -7.94
C VAL A 493 5.74 6.31 -8.26
N LYS A 494 6.38 7.47 -8.00
CA LYS A 494 5.81 8.80 -8.24
C LYS A 494 5.79 9.23 -9.71
N LYS A 495 6.47 8.52 -10.59
CA LYS A 495 6.75 8.93 -11.98
C LYS A 495 6.39 7.89 -13.04
N SER A 496 5.87 6.72 -12.66
CA SER A 496 5.48 5.69 -13.63
C SER A 496 4.52 6.29 -14.64
N LYS A 497 4.93 6.29 -15.91
CA LYS A 497 4.20 6.78 -17.08
C LYS A 497 3.87 5.61 -17.97
#